data_AF-A0A2A2QF21-F1
#
_entry.id   AF-A0A2A2QF21-F1
#
_cell.length_a   1.000
_cell.length_b   1.000
_cell.length_c   1.000
_cell.angle_alpha   90.00
_cell.angle_beta   90.00
_cell.angle_gamma   90.00
#
_symmetry.space_group_name_H-M   'P 1'
#
loop_
_entity.id
_entity.type
_entity.pdbx_description
1 polymer ?
#
loop_
_entity_poly.entity_id
_entity_poly.type
_entity_poly.pdbx_seq_one_letter_code
_entity_poly.pdbx_strand_id
1 'polypeptide(L)' 'MAATGSPTSFGATGLPGGLGVNGSTGAITGTPTATGVFNVTISAINSGGTGSATLVITIN' A
#
# COMPACT_ATOMS: atom_id res chain seq x y z
N MET A 1 7.45 -12.42 12.36
CA MET A 1 7.42 -11.23 13.25
C MET A 1 6.83 -10.11 12.42
N ALA A 2 5.65 -9.61 12.80
CA ALA A 2 4.90 -8.62 12.03
C ALA A 2 5.11 -7.24 12.64
N ALA A 3 5.03 -6.19 11.81
CA ALA A 3 5.10 -4.79 12.26
C ALA A 3 3.83 -4.37 13.04
N THR A 4 3.56 -4.99 14.19
CA THR A 4 2.46 -4.59 15.07
C THR A 4 2.92 -3.47 16.00
N GLY A 5 2.21 -2.33 16.02
CA GLY A 5 2.31 -1.34 17.09
C GLY A 5 2.83 0.06 16.75
N SER A 6 3.55 0.27 15.64
CA SER A 6 3.98 1.59 15.11
C SER A 6 4.81 1.38 13.83
N PRO A 7 4.18 1.15 12.66
CA PRO A 7 4.89 1.17 11.39
C PRO A 7 5.56 2.52 11.16
N THR A 8 6.86 2.52 10.90
CA THR A 8 7.67 3.71 10.59
C THR A 8 7.75 3.99 9.10
N SER A 9 7.47 2.98 8.27
CA SER A 9 7.41 3.15 6.83
C SER A 9 6.37 2.24 6.19
N PHE A 10 5.77 2.73 5.11
CA PHE A 10 4.78 2.03 4.30
C PHE A 10 5.23 1.95 2.85
N GLY A 11 4.89 0.87 2.19
CA GLY A 11 5.10 0.66 0.77
C GLY A 11 3.85 0.09 0.11
N ALA A 12 3.71 0.32 -1.18
CA ALA A 12 2.65 -0.23 -2.00
C ALA A 12 3.19 -0.47 -3.40
N THR A 13 2.94 -1.66 -3.94
CA THR A 13 3.34 -2.07 -5.29
C THR A 13 2.13 -2.59 -6.04
N GLY A 14 2.06 -2.36 -7.35
CA GLY A 14 0.90 -2.73 -8.17
C GLY A 14 -0.27 -1.74 -8.11
N LEU A 15 -0.04 -0.52 -7.63
CA LEU A 15 -1.04 0.54 -7.65
C LEU A 15 -1.47 0.88 -9.08
N PRO A 16 -2.77 1.15 -9.33
CA PRO A 16 -3.24 1.73 -10.58
C PRO A 16 -2.47 3.02 -10.91
N GLY A 17 -2.30 3.30 -12.20
CA GLY A 17 -1.71 4.56 -12.67
C GLY A 17 -2.41 5.76 -12.03
N GLY A 18 -1.64 6.74 -11.57
CA GLY A 18 -2.17 7.94 -10.91
C GLY A 18 -2.46 7.80 -9.40
N LEU A 19 -2.31 6.61 -8.82
CA LEU A 19 -2.27 6.42 -7.37
C LEU A 19 -0.82 6.33 -6.86
N GLY A 20 -0.59 6.87 -5.66
CA GLY A 20 0.66 6.75 -4.93
C GLY A 20 0.41 6.49 -3.45
N VAL A 21 1.35 5.83 -2.78
CA VAL A 21 1.30 5.62 -1.33
C VAL A 21 2.18 6.63 -0.61
N ASN A 22 1.68 7.19 0.48
CA ASN A 22 2.49 7.96 1.41
C ASN A 22 3.26 6.99 2.30
N GLY A 23 4.58 6.95 2.14
CA GLY A 23 5.44 6.05 2.90
C GLY A 23 5.53 6.32 4.40
N SER A 24 4.98 7.43 4.91
CA SER A 24 4.97 7.77 6.33
C SER A 24 3.63 7.47 7.00
N THR A 25 2.51 7.67 6.28
CA THR A 25 1.16 7.44 6.83
C THR A 25 0.46 6.19 6.31
N GLY A 26 0.96 5.60 5.22
CA GLY A 26 0.32 4.48 4.52
C GLY A 26 -0.90 4.87 3.71
N ALA A 27 -1.23 6.17 3.63
CA ALA A 27 -2.37 6.64 2.84
C ALA A 27 -2.10 6.47 1.34
N ILE A 28 -3.01 5.82 0.63
CA ILE A 28 -3.01 5.76 -0.84
C ILE A 28 -3.83 6.94 -1.34
N THR A 29 -3.21 7.81 -2.14
CA THR A 29 -3.83 9.05 -2.64
C THR A 29 -3.55 9.23 -4.12
N GLY A 30 -4.40 9.98 -4.80
CA GLY A 30 -4.27 10.30 -6.22
C GLY A 30 -5.57 10.03 -6.96
N THR A 31 -5.51 10.11 -8.28
CA THR A 31 -6.66 9.87 -9.17
C THR A 31 -6.31 8.70 -10.09
N PRO A 32 -7.01 7.56 -9.98
CA PRO A 32 -6.73 6.41 -10.82
C PRO A 32 -7.02 6.75 -12.29
N THR A 33 -6.05 6.52 -13.17
CA THR A 33 -6.16 6.75 -14.62
C THR A 33 -6.47 5.48 -15.40
N ALA A 34 -6.50 4.33 -14.73
CA ALA A 34 -6.80 3.03 -15.31
C ALA A 34 -7.95 2.35 -14.57
N THR A 35 -8.90 1.83 -15.33
CA THR A 35 -10.01 1.00 -14.84
C THR A 35 -9.61 -0.48 -14.85
N GLY A 36 -10.17 -1.26 -13.94
CA GLY A 36 -9.88 -2.69 -13.79
C GLY A 36 -9.61 -3.12 -12.35
N VAL A 37 -9.16 -4.36 -12.20
CA VAL A 37 -8.83 -4.97 -10.91
C VAL A 37 -7.32 -4.98 -10.73
N PHE A 38 -6.85 -4.36 -9.65
CA PHE A 38 -5.45 -4.22 -9.31
C PHE A 38 -5.14 -4.95 -8.00
N ASN A 39 -4.20 -5.88 -8.05
CA ASN A 39 -3.73 -6.62 -6.89
C ASN A 39 -2.54 -5.89 -6.28
N VAL A 40 -2.82 -4.98 -5.35
CA VAL A 40 -1.82 -4.12 -4.72
C VAL A 40 -1.20 -4.84 -3.53
N THR A 41 0.12 -4.96 -3.49
CA THR A 41 0.80 -5.46 -2.29
C THR A 41 1.24 -4.28 -1.44
N ILE A 42 0.65 -4.14 -0.26
CA ILE A 42 1.01 -3.16 0.75
C ILE A 42 1.97 -3.77 1.77
N SER A 43 2.94 -2.98 2.20
CA SER A 43 3.93 -3.37 3.20
C SER A 43 4.02 -2.32 4.30
N ALA A 44 4.11 -2.75 5.54
CA ALA A 44 4.31 -1.91 6.71
C ALA A 44 5.59 -2.37 7.41
N ILE A 45 6.52 -1.45 7.67
CA ILE A 45 7.85 -1.73 8.20
C ILE A 45 8.01 -1.02 9.54
N ASN A 46 8.52 -1.71 10.55
CA ASN A 46 9.01 -1.11 11.78
C ASN A 46 10.26 -1.85 12.30
N SER A 47 10.80 -1.42 13.44
CA SER A 47 11.95 -2.06 14.08
C SER A 47 11.75 -3.55 14.44
N GLY A 48 10.50 -4.03 14.48
CA GLY A 48 10.15 -5.43 14.76
C GLY A 48 10.00 -6.29 13.51
N GLY A 49 10.06 -5.71 12.30
CA GLY A 49 10.02 -6.42 11.03
C GLY A 49 9.12 -5.77 9.99
N THR A 50 8.75 -6.56 8.97
CA THR A 50 7.88 -6.13 7.87
C THR A 50 6.62 -6.98 7.85
N GLY A 51 5.46 -6.34 7.94
CA GLY A 51 4.17 -6.94 7.61
C GLY A 51 3.82 -6.65 6.15
N SER A 52 3.20 -7.60 5.46
CA SER A 52 2.72 -7.39 4.09
C SER A 52 1.31 -7.95 3.94
N ALA A 53 0.49 -7.28 3.14
CA ALA A 53 -0.87 -7.67 2.83
C ALA A 53 -1.20 -7.35 1.37
N THR A 54 -2.14 -8.10 0.79
CA THR A 54 -2.64 -7.83 -0.55
C THR A 54 -3.98 -7.11 -0.45
N LEU A 55 -4.06 -5.94 -1.09
CA LEU A 55 -5.26 -5.13 -1.24
C LEU A 55 -5.72 -5.23 -2.70
N VAL A 56 -6.95 -5.69 -2.92
CA VAL A 56 -7.56 -5.67 -4.24
C VAL A 56 -8.29 -4.34 -4.42
N ILE A 57 -7.86 -3.56 -5.41
CA ILE A 57 -8.51 -2.31 -5.80
C ILE A 57 -9.28 -2.54 -7.09
N THR A 58 -10.56 -2.24 -7.10
CA THR A 58 -11.40 -2.30 -8.29
C THR A 58 -11.82 -0.88 -8.67
N ILE A 59 -11.45 -0.46 -9.88
CA ILE A 59 -11.81 0.84 -10.46
C ILE A 59 -12.77 0.58 -11.64
N ASN A 60 -13.96 1.17 -11.59
CA ASN A 60 -15.01 1.01 -12.60
C ASN A 60 -15.15 2.25 -13.47
#